data_AF-A0A2V8PY63-F1
#
_entry.id   AF-A0A2V8PY63-F1
#
_cell.length_a   1.000
_cell.length_b   1.000
_cell.length_c   1.000
_cell.angle_alpha   90.00
_cell.angle_beta   90.00
_cell.angle_gamma   90.00
#
_symmetry.space_group_name_H-M   'P 1'
#
loop_
_entity.id
_entity.type
_entity.pdbx_description
1 polymer ?
#
loop_
_entity_poly.entity_id
_entity_poly.type
_entity_poly.pdbx_seq_one_letter_code
_entity_poly.pdbx_strand_id
1 'polypeptide(L)'
;MDPTTFKLLIALAIVIIATVHGFGAAWLAIWMLFHPYKPVKLLGLTIWPQGMIPRHRERLAQSIGNAVGNELVSQQTVFDALFETSFFQLKVQDFVGSYTNELLARVYPSFLDALPSQARAPILDTISALQYRLAEYIASMLKSEETAHAIEKFIDHQVDELVERRFGDMVSGDTLDQVMSFLQQRLQKVISEESLERKLRDFVSGRLDELARSKATLAETFTPDTIQFIKERIDQQVPPIVQHLADIATSQTTRKQIGSLIKLEVDQYYEQLSLIKKIFISRERIHREVDDLVNKTLPNRMEEYLRGPAFEQEAEAFLNSTIDNVMARPLNVLIGQFDSVKFDELKDQVTRRLLELVRSEGLSESVANYFTDAIDRLRPQTLGSVMQQLDPQTIEQAKKLLTRSLLNLLSRDDTARTVNAVLSSQIERLLISPIGRLADHVSESSMQRASSALVERITFAARERLPVAIAEFDVGGLVRKKVSDYPIEKLEALVLSVAQQHLKTIELFGAIIGFFIGVGQAIYFWLTYVPGR
;
A
#
# COMPACT_ATOMS: atom_id res chain seq x y z
N MET A 1 2.93 -30.62 125.18
CA MET A 1 3.92 -30.25 124.15
C MET A 1 5.20 -29.91 124.86
N ASP A 2 6.34 -30.48 124.46
CA ASP A 2 7.63 -30.16 125.07
C ASP A 2 8.07 -28.73 124.69
N PRO A 3 8.78 -28.01 125.60
CA PRO A 3 9.16 -26.61 125.36
C PRO A 3 10.04 -26.39 124.13
N THR A 4 10.82 -27.41 123.75
CA THR A 4 11.69 -27.41 122.57
C THR A 4 10.89 -27.51 121.28
N THR A 5 9.92 -28.42 121.17
CA THR A 5 9.03 -28.48 120.01
C THR A 5 8.16 -27.22 119.90
N PHE A 6 7.73 -26.63 121.01
CA PHE A 6 7.01 -25.35 121.00
C PHE A 6 7.87 -24.20 120.43
N LYS A 7 9.13 -24.07 120.88
CA LYS A 7 10.08 -23.09 120.32
C LYS A 7 10.32 -23.28 118.83
N LEU A 8 10.48 -24.53 118.38
CA LEU A 8 10.74 -24.85 116.98
C LEU A 8 9.55 -24.49 116.09
N LEU A 9 8.33 -24.80 116.52
CA LEU A 9 7.12 -24.44 115.77
C LEU A 9 6.93 -22.94 115.66
N ILE A 10 7.22 -22.18 116.72
CA ILE A 10 7.13 -20.71 116.65
C ILE A 10 8.21 -20.12 115.75
N ALA A 11 9.45 -20.60 115.86
CA ALA A 11 10.55 -20.18 114.99
C ALA A 11 10.22 -20.45 113.50
N LEU A 12 9.69 -21.63 113.19
CA LEU A 12 9.24 -21.97 111.84
C LEU A 12 8.06 -21.09 111.40
N ALA A 13 7.09 -20.82 112.29
CA ALA A 13 5.98 -19.93 112.01
C ALA A 13 6.46 -18.50 111.69
N ILE A 14 7.45 -17.98 112.41
CA ILE A 14 8.04 -16.66 112.15
C ILE A 14 8.66 -16.61 110.74
N VAL A 15 9.43 -17.63 110.35
CA VAL A 15 10.02 -17.70 109.00
C VAL A 15 8.94 -17.72 107.93
N ILE A 16 7.94 -18.59 108.07
CA ILE A 16 6.85 -18.73 107.10
C ILE A 16 6.06 -17.42 107.00
N ILE A 17 5.69 -16.82 108.14
CA ILE A 17 4.96 -15.55 108.17
C ILE A 17 5.78 -14.44 107.50
N ALA A 18 7.08 -14.35 107.77
CA ALA A 18 7.95 -13.35 107.16
C ALA A 18 8.14 -13.56 105.65
N THR A 19 8.30 -14.81 105.18
CA THR A 19 8.35 -15.14 103.75
C THR A 19 7.05 -14.79 103.03
N VAL A 20 5.90 -15.18 103.61
CA VAL A 20 4.57 -14.89 103.05
C VAL A 20 4.31 -13.38 103.07
N HIS A 21 4.71 -12.68 104.13
CA HIS A 21 4.61 -11.23 104.21
C HIS A 21 5.47 -10.55 103.14
N GLY A 22 6.72 -11.00 102.95
CA GLY A 22 7.62 -10.47 101.92
C GLY A 22 7.11 -10.71 100.49
N PHE A 23 6.60 -11.91 100.20
CA PHE A 23 5.93 -12.22 98.94
C PHE A 23 4.68 -11.34 98.74
N GLY A 24 3.82 -11.26 99.76
CA GLY A 24 2.59 -10.46 99.71
C GLY A 24 2.84 -8.97 99.52
N ALA A 25 3.88 -8.42 100.14
CA ALA A 25 4.29 -7.03 99.96
C ALA A 25 4.80 -6.76 98.54
N ALA A 26 5.59 -7.67 97.96
CA ALA A 26 6.07 -7.55 96.58
C ALA A 26 4.93 -7.71 95.55
N TRP A 27 4.06 -8.69 95.74
CA TRP A 27 2.84 -8.87 94.94
C TRP A 27 1.96 -7.63 94.99
N LEU A 28 1.73 -7.07 96.18
CA LEU A 28 0.97 -5.84 96.34
C LEU A 28 1.63 -4.66 95.63
N ALA A 29 2.96 -4.52 95.70
CA ALA A 29 3.69 -3.46 95.00
C ALA A 29 3.52 -3.54 93.48
N ILE A 30 3.54 -4.75 92.92
CA ILE A 30 3.30 -4.98 91.49
C ILE A 30 1.85 -4.70 91.14
N TRP A 31 0.90 -5.18 91.95
CA TRP A 31 -0.51 -4.88 91.80
C TRP A 31 -0.75 -3.36 91.80
N MET A 32 -0.06 -2.62 92.68
CA MET A 32 -0.10 -1.17 92.79
C MET A 32 0.50 -0.43 91.58
N LEU A 33 1.26 -1.08 90.69
CA LEU A 33 1.69 -0.45 89.44
C LEU A 33 0.51 -0.21 88.49
N PHE A 34 -0.49 -1.09 88.54
CA PHE A 34 -1.63 -1.10 87.61
C PHE A 34 -2.93 -0.68 88.28
N HIS A 35 -3.11 -1.01 89.55
CA HIS A 35 -4.34 -0.79 90.31
C HIS A 35 -4.12 0.11 91.54
N PRO A 36 -5.15 0.79 92.07
CA PRO A 36 -6.47 0.97 91.47
C PRO A 36 -6.41 1.89 90.24
N TYR A 37 -7.23 1.61 89.22
CA TYR A 37 -7.25 2.40 87.97
C TYR A 37 -7.65 3.86 88.18
N LYS A 38 -8.40 4.16 89.25
CA LYS A 38 -8.75 5.50 89.71
C LYS A 38 -8.32 5.66 91.17
N PRO A 39 -7.90 6.86 91.61
CA PRO A 39 -7.52 7.08 92.99
C PRO A 39 -8.72 6.86 93.92
N VAL A 40 -8.53 6.09 94.99
CA VAL A 40 -9.58 5.84 95.99
C VAL A 40 -9.47 6.89 97.08
N LYS A 41 -10.53 7.68 97.25
CA LYS A 41 -10.61 8.78 98.22
C LYS A 41 -11.64 8.46 99.31
N LEU A 42 -11.32 8.80 100.55
CA LEU A 42 -12.23 8.74 101.70
C LEU A 42 -12.21 10.10 102.40
N LEU A 43 -13.39 10.71 102.58
CA LEU A 43 -13.53 12.02 103.23
C LEU A 43 -12.59 13.11 102.64
N GLY A 44 -12.38 13.08 101.32
CA GLY A 44 -11.49 14.03 100.62
C GLY A 44 -10.00 13.70 100.68
N LEU A 45 -9.56 12.80 101.57
CA LEU A 45 -8.18 12.32 101.65
C LEU A 45 -7.98 11.11 100.74
N THR A 46 -6.86 11.08 100.00
CA THR A 46 -6.54 9.95 99.10
C THR A 46 -5.92 8.82 99.91
N ILE A 47 -6.64 7.70 100.09
CA ILE A 47 -6.13 6.53 100.83
C ILE A 47 -5.23 5.69 99.93
N TRP A 48 -5.66 5.48 98.69
CA TRP A 48 -4.88 4.75 97.70
C TRP A 48 -4.62 5.63 96.48
N PRO A 49 -3.36 5.98 96.19
CA PRO A 49 -3.04 6.67 94.96
C PRO A 49 -3.37 5.77 93.77
N GLN A 50 -3.66 6.39 92.63
CA GLN A 50 -3.82 5.68 91.37
C GLN A 50 -2.54 4.91 91.03
N GLY A 51 -2.68 3.73 90.44
CA GLY A 51 -1.55 2.94 89.99
C GLY A 51 -0.60 3.71 89.07
N MET A 52 0.69 3.41 89.14
CA MET A 52 1.76 4.17 88.48
C MET A 52 1.61 4.27 86.95
N ILE A 53 1.19 3.20 86.28
CA ILE A 53 1.05 3.13 84.82
C ILE A 53 -0.17 3.93 84.34
N PRO A 54 -1.40 3.72 84.88
CA PRO A 54 -2.55 4.57 84.54
C PRO A 54 -2.30 6.07 84.81
N ARG A 55 -1.58 6.40 85.89
CA ARG A 55 -1.26 7.79 86.26
C ARG A 55 -0.35 8.49 85.26
N HIS A 56 0.53 7.75 84.59
CA HIS A 56 1.50 8.29 83.62
C HIS A 56 1.15 7.98 82.16
N ARG A 57 -0.09 7.53 81.89
CA ARG A 57 -0.57 7.14 80.57
C ARG A 57 -0.35 8.20 79.50
N GLU A 58 -0.57 9.48 79.81
CA GLU A 58 -0.31 10.58 78.86
C GLU A 58 1.16 10.72 78.49
N ARG A 59 2.08 10.51 79.45
CA ARG A 59 3.52 10.54 79.17
C ARG A 59 3.94 9.34 78.33
N LEU A 60 3.40 8.15 78.63
CA LEU A 60 3.63 6.95 77.81
C LEU A 60 3.10 7.16 76.38
N ALA A 61 1.89 7.71 76.24
CA ALA A 61 1.30 8.03 74.94
C ALA A 61 2.13 9.06 74.16
N GLN A 62 2.67 10.08 74.84
CA GLN A 62 3.55 11.07 74.23
C GLN A 62 4.89 10.46 73.79
N SER A 63 5.53 9.64 74.62
CA SER A 63 6.78 8.97 74.28
C SER A 63 6.60 7.97 73.13
N ILE A 64 5.53 7.17 73.15
CA ILE A 64 5.20 6.23 72.07
C ILE A 64 4.83 7.00 70.79
N GLY A 65 4.01 8.05 70.90
CA GLY A 65 3.63 8.88 69.76
C GLY A 65 4.84 9.56 69.10
N ASN A 66 5.77 10.11 69.90
CA ASN A 66 6.99 10.71 69.37
C ASN A 66 7.91 9.67 68.71
N ALA A 67 8.13 8.52 69.36
CA ALA A 67 8.97 7.46 68.78
C ALA A 67 8.36 6.94 67.47
N VAL A 68 7.05 6.70 67.41
CA VAL A 68 6.40 6.20 66.20
C VAL A 68 6.35 7.28 65.11
N GLY A 69 5.95 8.51 65.44
CA GLY A 69 5.74 9.57 64.46
C GLY A 69 7.03 10.21 63.93
N ASN A 70 8.06 10.34 64.78
CA ASN A 70 9.29 11.02 64.39
C ASN A 70 10.41 10.05 63.99
N GLU A 71 10.45 8.84 64.56
CA GLU A 71 11.56 7.90 64.34
C GLU A 71 11.15 6.72 63.44
N LEU A 72 9.98 6.11 63.66
CA LEU A 72 9.57 4.90 62.92
C LEU A 72 8.79 5.19 61.63
N VAL A 73 7.95 6.22 61.63
CA VAL A 73 7.07 6.60 60.50
C VAL A 73 7.33 8.07 60.16
N SER A 74 8.60 8.42 60.03
CA SER A 74 9.01 9.77 59.64
C SER A 74 8.60 10.07 58.20
N GLN A 75 8.53 11.35 57.84
CA GLN A 75 8.29 11.79 56.47
C GLN A 75 9.25 11.12 55.47
N GLN A 76 10.53 11.02 55.83
CA GLN A 76 11.55 10.38 54.99
C GLN A 76 11.28 8.88 54.84
N THR A 77 10.95 8.18 55.93
CA THR A 77 10.63 6.74 55.89
C THR A 77 9.43 6.46 54.99
N VAL A 78 8.39 7.30 55.03
CA VAL A 78 7.22 7.17 54.17
C VAL A 78 7.57 7.51 52.72
N PHE A 79 8.38 8.56 52.50
CA PHE A 79 8.86 8.93 51.17
C PHE A 79 9.64 7.80 50.51
N ASP A 80 10.63 7.24 51.22
CA ASP A 80 11.46 6.14 50.73
C ASP A 80 10.61 4.90 50.44
N ALA A 81 9.68 4.56 51.34
CA ALA A 81 8.77 3.43 51.14
C ALA A 81 7.88 3.59 49.90
N LEU A 82 7.42 4.82 49.60
CA LEU A 82 6.56 5.10 48.46
C LEU A 82 7.34 5.20 47.14
N PHE A 83 8.43 5.99 47.11
CA PHE A 83 9.06 6.43 45.87
C PHE A 83 10.42 5.80 45.57
N GLU A 84 11.18 5.37 46.58
CA GLU A 84 12.47 4.69 46.36
C GLU A 84 12.28 3.18 46.16
N THR A 85 11.08 2.66 46.47
CA THR A 85 10.64 1.35 46.02
C THR A 85 9.83 1.46 44.72
N SER A 86 9.73 0.37 43.96
CA SER A 86 8.86 0.31 42.78
C SER A 86 7.36 0.31 43.11
N PHE A 87 6.99 0.35 44.40
CA PHE A 87 5.61 0.23 44.87
C PHE A 87 4.67 1.27 44.26
N PHE A 88 5.00 2.57 44.37
CA PHE A 88 4.10 3.62 43.91
C PHE A 88 3.95 3.61 42.40
N GLN A 89 5.07 3.48 41.67
CA GLN A 89 5.05 3.42 40.21
C GLN A 89 4.20 2.26 39.68
N LEU A 90 4.37 1.05 40.25
CA LEU A 90 3.55 -0.12 39.87
C LEU A 90 2.07 0.11 40.17
N LYS A 91 1.73 0.71 41.32
CA LYS A 91 0.34 1.00 41.67
C LYS A 91 -0.30 2.04 40.76
N VAL A 92 0.45 3.07 40.35
CA VAL A 92 -0.02 4.05 39.38
C VAL A 92 -0.18 3.40 38.00
N GLN A 93 0.75 2.54 37.59
CA GLN A 93 0.65 1.79 36.33
C GLN A 93 -0.60 0.90 36.27
N ASP A 94 -0.86 0.13 37.32
CA ASP A 94 -2.05 -0.72 37.42
C ASP A 94 -3.33 0.12 37.39
N PHE A 95 -3.36 1.24 38.13
CA PHE A 95 -4.51 2.15 38.16
C PHE A 95 -4.77 2.79 36.80
N VAL A 96 -3.74 3.36 36.16
CA VAL A 96 -3.88 3.97 34.84
C VAL A 96 -4.29 2.92 33.80
N GLY A 97 -3.68 1.73 33.84
CA GLY A 97 -4.00 0.64 32.89
C GLY A 97 -5.44 0.16 33.03
N SER A 98 -5.90 -0.11 34.26
CA SER A 98 -7.27 -0.55 34.52
C SER A 98 -8.31 0.52 34.14
N TYR A 99 -8.09 1.76 34.56
CA TYR A 99 -8.98 2.88 34.23
C TYR A 99 -9.04 3.15 32.73
N THR A 100 -7.90 3.09 32.05
CA THR A 100 -7.83 3.25 30.60
C THR A 100 -8.59 2.13 29.89
N ASN A 101 -8.41 0.88 30.30
CA ASN A 101 -9.13 -0.24 29.70
C ASN A 101 -10.65 -0.14 29.91
N GLU A 102 -11.09 0.31 31.09
CA GLU A 102 -12.52 0.55 31.37
C GLU A 102 -13.09 1.66 30.47
N LEU A 103 -12.39 2.80 30.36
CA LEU A 103 -12.78 3.89 29.46
C LEU A 103 -12.83 3.44 28.00
N LEU A 104 -11.86 2.64 27.56
CA LEU A 104 -11.80 2.15 26.18
C LEU A 104 -12.90 1.15 25.86
N ALA A 105 -13.24 0.28 26.82
CA ALA A 105 -14.26 -0.74 26.66
C ALA A 105 -15.68 -0.16 26.69
N ARG A 106 -15.87 1.02 27.31
CA ARG A 106 -17.16 1.69 27.43
C ARG A 106 -17.70 2.08 26.04
N VAL A 107 -18.98 1.78 25.82
CA VAL A 107 -19.71 2.20 24.62
C VAL A 107 -20.26 3.61 24.86
N TYR A 108 -19.79 4.58 24.09
CA TYR A 108 -20.27 5.96 24.15
C TYR A 108 -21.38 6.18 23.11
N PRO A 109 -22.46 6.90 23.49
CA PRO A 109 -23.52 7.27 22.57
C PRO A 109 -23.02 8.31 21.56
N SER A 110 -23.90 8.82 20.70
CA SER A 110 -23.53 9.90 19.78
C SER A 110 -23.12 11.16 20.55
N PHE A 111 -22.36 12.04 19.90
CA PHE A 111 -21.97 13.31 20.53
C PHE A 111 -23.22 14.11 20.94
N LEU A 112 -24.25 14.14 20.08
CA LEU A 112 -25.50 14.84 20.37
C LEU A 112 -26.24 14.26 21.59
N ASP A 113 -26.22 12.93 21.75
CA ASP A 113 -26.88 12.25 22.86
C ASP A 113 -26.13 12.41 24.18
N ALA A 114 -24.79 12.46 24.12
CA ALA A 114 -23.92 12.68 25.27
C ALA A 114 -24.07 14.09 25.88
N LEU A 115 -24.59 15.06 25.11
CA LEU A 115 -24.79 16.43 25.58
C LEU A 115 -25.99 16.55 26.54
N PRO A 116 -25.85 17.32 27.64
CA PRO A 116 -26.96 17.69 28.49
C PRO A 116 -28.09 18.36 27.69
N SER A 117 -29.35 18.02 27.97
CA SER A 117 -30.51 18.51 27.22
C SER A 117 -30.57 20.03 27.07
N GLN A 118 -30.14 20.78 28.09
CA GLN A 118 -30.10 22.24 28.11
C GLN A 118 -29.02 22.84 27.19
N ALA A 119 -27.96 22.08 26.90
CA ALA A 119 -26.82 22.52 26.09
C ALA A 119 -26.93 22.12 24.61
N ARG A 120 -27.84 21.21 24.26
CA ARG A 120 -27.98 20.69 22.88
C ARG A 120 -28.25 21.80 21.86
N ALA A 121 -29.27 22.63 22.09
CA ALA A 121 -29.62 23.69 21.14
C ALA A 121 -28.51 24.74 20.96
N PRO A 122 -27.94 25.35 22.02
CA PRO A 122 -26.83 26.31 21.88
C PRO A 122 -25.60 25.73 21.16
N ILE A 123 -25.28 24.45 21.40
CA ILE A 123 -24.14 23.80 20.76
C ILE A 123 -24.42 23.55 19.28
N LEU A 124 -25.62 23.05 18.93
CA LEU A 124 -26.02 22.87 17.53
C LEU A 124 -26.02 24.19 16.74
N ASP A 125 -26.49 25.28 17.35
CA ASP A 125 -26.46 26.61 16.74
C ASP A 125 -25.00 27.07 16.51
N THR A 126 -24.12 26.84 17.48
CA THR A 126 -22.69 27.17 17.36
C THR A 126 -22.01 26.35 16.26
N ILE A 127 -22.32 25.04 16.17
CA ILE A 127 -21.78 24.17 15.12
C ILE A 127 -22.27 24.62 13.75
N SER A 128 -23.55 24.96 13.62
CA SER A 128 -24.13 25.45 12.37
C SER A 128 -23.49 26.76 11.93
N ALA A 129 -23.24 27.69 12.87
CA ALA A 129 -22.51 28.92 12.59
C ALA A 129 -21.04 28.67 12.17
N LEU A 130 -20.38 27.71 12.82
CA LEU A 130 -19.02 27.29 12.45
C LEU A 130 -18.98 26.64 11.07
N GLN A 131 -19.95 25.79 10.75
CA GLN A 131 -20.11 25.16 9.44
C GLN A 131 -20.23 26.22 8.35
N TYR A 132 -21.06 27.24 8.54
CA TYR A 132 -21.22 28.33 7.59
C TYR A 132 -19.90 29.10 7.37
N ARG A 133 -19.20 29.46 8.45
CA ARG A 133 -17.90 30.16 8.36
C ARG A 133 -16.83 29.30 7.68
N LEU A 134 -16.81 28.01 7.98
CA LEU A 134 -15.87 27.06 7.39
C LEU A 134 -16.16 26.87 5.89
N ALA A 135 -17.43 26.79 5.52
CA ALA A 135 -17.87 26.72 4.13
C ALA A 135 -17.45 27.95 3.32
N GLU A 136 -17.61 29.15 3.88
CA GLU A 136 -17.18 30.40 3.27
C GLU A 136 -15.65 30.47 3.14
N TYR A 137 -14.92 30.04 4.17
CA TYR A 137 -13.46 29.94 4.14
C TYR A 137 -12.94 28.94 3.10
N ILE A 138 -13.55 27.75 3.00
CA ILE A 138 -13.17 26.77 1.98
C ILE A 138 -13.43 27.33 0.58
N ALA A 139 -14.58 27.97 0.37
CA ALA A 139 -14.91 28.57 -0.92
C ALA A 139 -13.93 29.67 -1.32
N SER A 140 -13.47 30.50 -0.38
CA SER A 140 -12.46 31.53 -0.65
C SER A 140 -11.08 30.92 -0.88
N MET A 141 -10.68 29.92 -0.10
CA MET A 141 -9.41 29.19 -0.28
C MET A 141 -9.34 28.50 -1.64
N LEU A 142 -10.41 27.84 -2.10
CA LEU A 142 -10.45 27.20 -3.42
C LEU A 142 -10.24 28.18 -4.59
N LYS A 143 -10.51 29.47 -4.38
CA LYS A 143 -10.32 30.56 -5.35
C LYS A 143 -9.05 31.37 -5.12
N SER A 144 -8.23 31.00 -4.14
CA SER A 144 -7.05 31.77 -3.75
C SER A 144 -5.85 31.50 -4.66
N GLU A 145 -4.94 32.47 -4.77
CA GLU A 145 -3.72 32.30 -5.56
C GLU A 145 -2.77 31.26 -4.93
N GLU A 146 -2.79 31.10 -3.61
CA GLU A 146 -2.01 30.08 -2.91
C GLU A 146 -2.44 28.68 -3.33
N THR A 147 -3.75 28.42 -3.40
CA THR A 147 -4.30 27.16 -3.90
C THR A 147 -3.92 26.96 -5.36
N ALA A 148 -3.95 28.03 -6.17
CA ALA A 148 -3.57 27.94 -7.57
C ALA A 148 -2.12 27.49 -7.76
N HIS A 149 -1.20 28.11 -7.01
CA HIS A 149 0.21 27.73 -7.03
C HIS A 149 0.46 26.33 -6.46
N ALA A 150 -0.29 25.93 -5.43
CA ALA A 150 -0.20 24.58 -4.86
C ALA A 150 -0.64 23.51 -5.88
N ILE A 151 -1.70 23.77 -6.66
CA ILE A 151 -2.16 22.86 -7.72
C ILE A 151 -1.14 22.77 -8.84
N GLU A 152 -0.58 23.89 -9.30
CA GLU A 152 0.47 23.90 -10.33
C GLU A 152 1.65 23.03 -9.89
N LYS A 153 2.18 23.24 -8.69
CA LYS A 153 3.27 22.46 -8.14
C LYS A 153 2.92 20.98 -7.96
N PHE A 154 1.69 20.69 -7.53
CA PHE A 154 1.20 19.31 -7.40
C PHE A 154 1.15 18.61 -8.75
N ILE A 155 0.61 19.27 -9.78
CA ILE A 155 0.51 18.71 -11.13
C ILE A 155 1.87 18.53 -11.76
N ASP A 156 2.78 19.49 -11.60
CA ASP A 156 4.16 19.34 -12.06
C ASP A 156 4.79 18.08 -11.45
N HIS A 157 4.73 17.94 -10.12
CA HIS A 157 5.31 16.80 -9.43
C HIS A 157 4.67 15.46 -9.84
N GLN A 158 3.33 15.39 -9.92
CA GLN A 158 2.62 14.17 -10.29
C GLN A 158 2.87 13.79 -11.75
N VAL A 159 2.90 14.76 -12.67
CA VAL A 159 3.19 14.47 -14.08
C VAL A 159 4.65 14.04 -14.24
N ASP A 160 5.60 14.68 -13.58
CA ASP A 160 7.01 14.29 -13.64
C ASP A 160 7.24 12.87 -13.10
N GLU A 161 6.62 12.53 -11.97
CA GLU A 161 6.69 11.18 -11.41
C GLU A 161 6.08 10.13 -12.35
N LEU A 162 4.97 10.45 -13.03
CA LEU A 162 4.34 9.57 -14.01
C LEU A 162 5.19 9.40 -15.29
N VAL A 163 5.82 10.48 -15.74
CA VAL A 163 6.69 10.53 -16.93
C VAL A 163 7.95 9.68 -16.75
N GLU A 164 8.47 9.59 -15.53
CA GLU A 164 9.64 8.78 -15.18
C GLU A 164 9.35 7.27 -15.09
N ARG A 165 8.08 6.88 -14.90
CA ARG A 165 7.69 5.47 -14.82
C ARG A 165 7.79 4.79 -16.19
N ARG A 166 8.15 3.50 -16.18
CA ARG A 166 8.18 2.67 -17.39
C ARG A 166 6.76 2.33 -17.82
N PHE A 167 6.51 2.32 -19.12
CA PHE A 167 5.20 1.98 -19.67
C PHE A 167 4.71 0.60 -19.19
N GLY A 168 5.62 -0.37 -19.09
CA GLY A 168 5.33 -1.71 -18.57
C GLY A 168 4.93 -1.79 -17.10
N ASP A 169 5.27 -0.79 -16.28
CA ASP A 169 4.91 -0.77 -14.85
C ASP A 169 3.54 -0.12 -14.63
N MET A 170 3.05 0.67 -15.60
CA MET A 170 1.75 1.36 -15.54
C MET A 170 0.61 0.49 -16.07
N VAL A 171 0.90 -0.41 -17.01
CA VAL A 171 -0.09 -1.26 -17.67
C VAL A 171 0.24 -2.71 -17.35
N SER A 172 -0.62 -3.37 -16.57
CA SER A 172 -0.46 -4.78 -16.21
C SER A 172 -0.43 -5.66 -17.47
N GLY A 173 0.37 -6.74 -17.46
CA GLY A 173 0.44 -7.70 -18.56
C GLY A 173 -0.95 -8.16 -19.01
N ASP A 174 -1.80 -8.51 -18.05
CA ASP A 174 -3.19 -8.94 -18.28
C ASP A 174 -4.03 -7.89 -19.02
N THR A 175 -3.85 -6.60 -18.73
CA THR A 175 -4.58 -5.52 -19.42
C THR A 175 -4.11 -5.32 -20.86
N LEU A 176 -2.82 -5.50 -21.14
CA LEU A 176 -2.30 -5.47 -22.51
C LEU A 176 -2.83 -6.66 -23.31
N ASP A 177 -2.88 -7.84 -22.71
CA ASP A 177 -3.39 -9.05 -23.35
C ASP A 177 -4.90 -8.93 -23.67
N GLN A 178 -5.67 -8.31 -22.77
CA GLN A 178 -7.09 -8.01 -23.01
C GLN A 178 -7.28 -7.01 -24.15
N VAL A 179 -6.49 -5.92 -24.19
CA VAL A 179 -6.52 -4.95 -25.28
C VAL A 179 -6.15 -5.63 -26.60
N MET A 180 -5.14 -6.49 -26.59
CA MET A 180 -4.73 -7.19 -27.81
C MET A 180 -5.78 -8.17 -28.31
N SER A 181 -6.39 -8.93 -27.40
CA SER A 181 -7.50 -9.82 -27.72
C SER A 181 -8.70 -9.05 -28.28
N PHE A 182 -9.01 -7.89 -27.70
CA PHE A 182 -10.07 -7.00 -28.19
C PHE A 182 -9.77 -6.47 -29.61
N LEU A 183 -8.54 -6.00 -29.85
CA LEU A 183 -8.11 -5.50 -31.15
C LEU A 183 -8.14 -6.60 -32.22
N GLN A 184 -7.67 -7.80 -31.89
CA GLN A 184 -7.71 -8.97 -32.79
C GLN A 184 -9.16 -9.34 -33.14
N GLN A 185 -10.04 -9.46 -32.14
CA GLN A 185 -11.47 -9.73 -32.38
C GLN A 185 -12.13 -8.64 -33.20
N ARG A 186 -11.79 -7.37 -32.96
CA ARG A 186 -12.33 -6.24 -33.72
C ARG A 186 -11.84 -6.25 -35.17
N LEU A 187 -10.56 -6.53 -35.39
CA LEU A 187 -9.97 -6.67 -36.72
C LEU A 187 -10.64 -7.80 -37.50
N GLN A 188 -10.79 -8.97 -36.88
CA GLN A 188 -11.42 -10.13 -37.52
C GLN A 188 -12.91 -9.88 -37.84
N LYS A 189 -13.62 -9.16 -36.96
CA LYS A 189 -14.99 -8.71 -37.23
C LYS A 189 -15.05 -7.75 -38.41
N VAL A 190 -14.14 -6.77 -38.51
CA VAL A 190 -14.09 -5.84 -39.64
C VAL A 190 -13.75 -6.55 -40.96
N ILE A 191 -12.84 -7.53 -40.92
CA ILE A 191 -12.42 -8.31 -42.10
C ILE A 191 -13.56 -9.20 -42.64
N SER A 192 -14.44 -9.68 -41.76
CA SER A 192 -15.58 -10.54 -42.11
C SER A 192 -16.86 -9.77 -42.46
N GLU A 193 -16.94 -8.47 -42.21
CA GLU A 193 -18.11 -7.66 -42.57
C GLU A 193 -18.21 -7.40 -44.09
N GLU A 194 -19.41 -7.53 -44.64
CA GLU A 194 -19.73 -7.09 -46.02
C GLU A 194 -19.50 -5.59 -46.25
N SER A 195 -19.41 -4.81 -45.16
CA SER A 195 -19.09 -3.38 -45.22
C SER A 195 -17.68 -3.11 -45.77
N LEU A 196 -16.71 -3.99 -45.44
CA LEU A 196 -15.33 -3.88 -45.92
C LEU A 196 -15.24 -4.18 -47.42
N GLU A 197 -15.96 -5.20 -47.90
CA GLU A 197 -15.99 -5.56 -49.31
C GLU A 197 -16.51 -4.41 -50.18
N ARG A 198 -17.58 -3.73 -49.75
CA ARG A 198 -18.09 -2.53 -50.42
C ARG A 198 -17.06 -1.39 -50.43
N LYS A 199 -16.46 -1.07 -49.28
CA LYS A 199 -15.43 -0.02 -49.19
C LYS A 199 -14.20 -0.33 -50.05
N LEU A 200 -13.79 -1.60 -50.09
CA LEU A 200 -12.66 -2.04 -50.89
C LEU A 200 -13.00 -1.94 -52.39
N ARG A 201 -14.20 -2.37 -52.79
CA ARG A 201 -14.71 -2.20 -54.15
C ARG A 201 -14.74 -0.73 -54.56
N ASP A 202 -15.24 0.15 -53.70
CA ASP A 202 -15.30 1.60 -53.97
C ASP A 202 -13.90 2.20 -54.07
N PHE A 203 -12.99 1.80 -53.19
CA PHE A 203 -11.59 2.24 -53.22
C PHE A 203 -10.87 1.79 -54.50
N VAL A 204 -10.98 0.50 -54.85
CA VAL A 204 -10.37 -0.07 -56.06
C VAL A 204 -10.97 0.56 -57.31
N SER A 205 -12.29 0.72 -57.36
CA SER A 205 -12.98 1.36 -58.47
C SER A 205 -12.54 2.81 -58.63
N GLY A 206 -12.52 3.59 -57.54
CA GLY A 206 -12.06 4.97 -57.55
C GLY A 206 -10.61 5.12 -58.01
N ARG A 207 -9.70 4.28 -57.49
CA ARG A 207 -8.28 4.29 -57.91
C ARG A 207 -8.09 3.88 -59.36
N LEU A 208 -8.78 2.85 -59.83
CA LEU A 208 -8.69 2.42 -61.23
C LEU A 208 -9.33 3.46 -62.17
N ASP A 209 -10.42 4.12 -61.77
CA ASP A 209 -11.02 5.22 -62.53
C ASP A 209 -10.13 6.47 -62.59
N GLU A 210 -9.42 6.79 -61.49
CA GLU A 210 -8.39 7.84 -61.47
C GLU A 210 -7.25 7.50 -62.45
N LEU A 211 -6.75 6.26 -62.43
CA LEU A 211 -5.71 5.80 -63.35
C LEU A 211 -6.19 5.80 -64.81
N ALA A 212 -7.43 5.40 -65.06
CA ALA A 212 -8.05 5.43 -66.39
C ALA A 212 -8.21 6.85 -66.96
N ARG A 213 -8.25 7.87 -66.09
CA ARG A 213 -8.29 9.29 -66.48
C ARG A 213 -6.92 9.97 -66.43
N SER A 214 -5.92 9.29 -65.86
CA SER A 214 -4.57 9.83 -65.70
C SER A 214 -3.87 9.96 -67.04
N LYS A 215 -3.21 11.10 -67.23
CA LYS A 215 -2.32 11.34 -68.38
C LYS A 215 -0.87 10.95 -68.10
N ALA A 216 -0.57 10.50 -66.88
CA ALA A 216 0.75 10.00 -66.54
C ALA A 216 1.10 8.80 -67.42
N THR A 217 2.38 8.67 -67.76
CA THR A 217 2.86 7.53 -68.55
C THR A 217 3.07 6.31 -67.66
N LEU A 218 3.02 5.11 -68.24
CA LEU A 218 3.26 3.88 -67.48
C LEU A 218 4.67 3.87 -66.87
N ALA A 219 5.65 4.50 -67.53
CA ALA A 219 7.01 4.70 -67.03
C ALA A 219 7.08 5.51 -65.73
N GLU A 220 6.18 6.48 -65.52
CA GLU A 220 6.15 7.32 -64.30
C GLU A 220 5.54 6.58 -63.11
N THR A 221 4.77 5.52 -63.35
CA THR A 221 4.17 4.68 -62.31
C THR A 221 5.10 3.59 -61.77
N PHE A 222 6.18 3.25 -62.48
CA PHE A 222 7.15 2.24 -62.07
C PHE A 222 8.51 2.88 -61.78
N THR A 223 9.29 2.27 -60.90
CA THR A 223 10.69 2.69 -60.73
C THR A 223 11.53 2.27 -61.94
N PRO A 224 12.60 3.01 -62.28
CA PRO A 224 13.53 2.61 -63.35
C PRO A 224 14.04 1.17 -63.19
N ASP A 225 14.31 0.76 -61.94
CA ASP A 225 14.76 -0.59 -61.61
C ASP A 225 13.72 -1.66 -61.97
N THR A 226 12.42 -1.36 -61.79
CA THR A 226 11.34 -2.30 -62.15
C THR A 226 11.25 -2.48 -63.67
N ILE A 227 11.41 -1.39 -64.43
CA ILE A 227 11.39 -1.44 -65.90
C ILE A 227 12.59 -2.24 -66.41
N GLN A 228 13.77 -2.02 -65.83
CA GLN A 228 14.98 -2.77 -66.15
C GLN A 228 14.83 -4.26 -65.86
N PHE A 229 14.28 -4.62 -64.70
CA PHE A 229 13.99 -6.01 -64.35
C PHE A 229 13.05 -6.69 -65.35
N ILE A 230 12.03 -5.98 -65.85
CA ILE A 230 11.10 -6.51 -66.87
C ILE A 230 11.84 -6.77 -68.19
N LYS A 231 12.69 -5.83 -68.63
CA LYS A 231 13.47 -5.96 -69.87
C LYS A 231 14.41 -7.16 -69.81
N GLU A 232 15.20 -7.28 -68.75
CA GLU A 232 16.09 -8.42 -68.54
C GLU A 232 15.35 -9.76 -68.52
N ARG A 233 14.14 -9.79 -67.92
CA ARG A 233 13.32 -10.99 -67.91
C ARG A 233 12.80 -11.37 -69.29
N ILE A 234 12.49 -10.38 -70.14
CA ILE A 234 12.06 -10.58 -71.53
C ILE A 234 13.23 -11.01 -72.40
N ASP A 235 14.39 -10.38 -72.27
CA ASP A 235 15.62 -10.73 -73.00
C ASP A 235 15.99 -12.21 -72.75
N GLN A 236 15.87 -12.70 -71.51
CA GLN A 236 16.04 -14.12 -71.18
C GLN A 236 15.08 -15.08 -71.90
N GLN A 237 13.93 -14.59 -72.37
CA GLN A 237 12.96 -15.39 -73.14
C GLN A 237 13.17 -15.27 -74.66
N VAL A 238 14.02 -14.37 -75.15
CA VAL A 238 14.25 -14.20 -76.59
C VAL A 238 14.88 -15.44 -77.22
N PRO A 239 15.97 -16.04 -76.67
CA PRO A 239 16.58 -17.23 -77.27
C PRO A 239 15.61 -18.41 -77.50
N PRO A 240 14.77 -18.84 -76.53
CA PRO A 240 13.82 -19.94 -76.78
C PRO A 240 12.73 -19.57 -77.79
N ILE A 241 12.31 -18.30 -77.86
CA ILE A 241 11.33 -17.83 -78.86
C ILE A 241 11.94 -17.90 -80.26
N VAL A 242 13.17 -17.40 -80.42
CA VAL A 242 13.90 -17.40 -81.69
C VAL A 242 14.13 -18.83 -82.18
N GLN A 243 14.46 -19.76 -81.28
CA GLN A 243 14.59 -21.18 -81.61
C GLN A 243 13.27 -21.75 -82.14
N HIS A 244 12.14 -21.44 -81.49
CA HIS A 244 10.83 -21.88 -81.97
C HIS A 244 10.46 -21.27 -83.33
N LEU A 245 10.81 -20.01 -83.58
CA LEU A 245 10.61 -19.37 -84.88
C LEU A 245 11.44 -20.02 -85.99
N ALA A 246 12.69 -20.41 -85.71
CA ALA A 246 13.53 -21.16 -86.64
C ALA A 246 12.91 -22.52 -87.00
N ASP A 247 12.33 -23.21 -86.02
CA ASP A 247 11.66 -24.49 -86.24
C ASP A 247 10.39 -24.33 -87.10
N ILE A 248 9.60 -23.28 -86.86
CA ILE A 248 8.43 -22.93 -87.69
C ILE A 248 8.87 -22.60 -89.12
N ALA A 249 9.93 -21.80 -89.28
CA ALA A 249 10.44 -21.36 -90.58
C ALA A 249 10.98 -22.52 -91.43
N THR A 250 11.61 -23.52 -90.81
CA THR A 250 12.15 -24.71 -91.49
C THR A 250 11.12 -25.84 -91.66
N SER A 251 9.92 -25.67 -91.11
CA SER A 251 8.86 -26.68 -91.17
C SER A 251 8.45 -27.04 -92.61
N GLN A 252 7.94 -28.26 -92.80
CA GLN A 252 7.50 -28.73 -94.12
C GLN A 252 6.33 -27.90 -94.67
N THR A 253 5.44 -27.41 -93.81
CA THR A 253 4.30 -26.58 -94.20
C THR A 253 4.75 -25.23 -94.74
N THR A 254 5.63 -24.54 -94.00
CA THR A 254 6.18 -23.24 -94.42
C THR A 254 6.95 -23.37 -95.73
N ARG A 255 7.77 -24.43 -95.88
CA ARG A 255 8.47 -24.70 -97.15
C ARG A 255 7.53 -24.88 -98.33
N LYS A 256 6.44 -25.64 -98.18
CA LYS A 256 5.45 -25.81 -99.26
C LYS A 256 4.78 -24.49 -99.62
N GLN A 257 4.42 -23.67 -98.62
CA GLN A 257 3.81 -22.35 -98.84
C GLN A 257 4.77 -21.42 -99.58
N ILE A 258 6.00 -21.25 -99.09
CA ILE A 258 7.04 -20.42 -99.73
C ILE A 258 7.30 -20.91 -101.15
N GLY A 259 7.48 -22.23 -101.35
CA GLY A 259 7.71 -22.80 -102.67
C GLY A 259 6.56 -22.55 -103.64
N SER A 260 5.31 -22.66 -103.18
CA SER A 260 4.13 -22.34 -104.02
C SER A 260 4.05 -20.86 -104.40
N LEU A 261 4.37 -19.95 -103.47
CA LEU A 261 4.38 -18.50 -103.72
C LEU A 261 5.48 -18.11 -104.71
N ILE A 262 6.70 -18.63 -104.54
CA ILE A 262 7.80 -18.36 -105.46
C ILE A 262 7.49 -18.91 -106.85
N LYS A 263 6.92 -20.12 -106.96
CA LYS A 263 6.51 -20.69 -108.25
C LYS A 263 5.45 -19.86 -108.95
N LEU A 264 4.46 -19.34 -108.21
CA LEU A 264 3.44 -18.44 -108.77
C LEU A 264 4.06 -17.15 -109.33
N GLU A 265 5.00 -16.55 -108.60
CA GLU A 265 5.70 -15.34 -109.04
C GLU A 265 6.59 -15.63 -110.27
N VAL A 266 7.30 -16.76 -110.26
CA VAL A 266 8.11 -17.23 -111.39
C VAL A 266 7.24 -17.45 -112.62
N ASP A 267 6.05 -18.02 -112.47
CA ASP A 267 5.09 -18.23 -113.56
C ASP A 267 4.66 -16.91 -114.20
N GLN A 268 4.28 -15.94 -113.38
CA GLN A 268 3.90 -14.60 -113.85
C GLN A 268 5.06 -13.90 -114.57
N TYR A 269 6.27 -13.97 -114.01
CA TYR A 269 7.46 -13.42 -114.65
C TYR A 269 7.78 -14.13 -115.97
N TYR A 270 7.65 -15.47 -116.00
CA TYR A 270 7.90 -16.25 -117.21
C TYR A 270 6.94 -15.88 -118.34
N GLU A 271 5.67 -15.63 -118.04
CA GLU A 271 4.69 -15.18 -119.04
C GLU A 271 5.10 -13.86 -119.70
N GLN A 272 5.70 -12.93 -118.95
CA GLN A 272 6.15 -11.62 -119.43
C GLN A 272 7.45 -11.66 -120.24
N LEU A 273 8.16 -12.80 -120.29
CA LEU A 273 9.40 -12.93 -121.06
C LEU A 273 9.16 -12.90 -122.57
N SER A 274 10.05 -12.22 -123.30
CA SER A 274 10.04 -12.20 -124.76
C SER A 274 10.32 -13.58 -125.35
N LEU A 275 9.78 -13.85 -126.54
CA LEU A 275 9.90 -15.15 -127.25
C LEU A 275 11.35 -15.66 -127.32
N ILE A 276 12.32 -14.77 -127.57
CA ILE A 276 13.75 -15.14 -127.65
C ILE A 276 14.27 -15.66 -126.30
N LYS A 277 13.87 -15.05 -125.17
CA LYS A 277 14.34 -15.47 -123.84
C LYS A 277 13.70 -16.79 -123.39
N LYS A 278 12.45 -17.06 -123.80
CA LYS A 278 11.76 -18.34 -123.52
C LYS A 278 12.38 -19.54 -124.23
N ILE A 279 13.12 -19.33 -125.32
CA ILE A 279 13.88 -20.39 -126.02
C ILE A 279 15.06 -20.88 -125.17
N PHE A 280 15.71 -19.98 -124.44
CA PHE A 280 16.91 -20.31 -123.65
C PHE A 280 16.60 -20.65 -122.19
N ILE A 281 15.41 -20.33 -121.68
CA ILE A 281 15.02 -20.53 -120.28
C ILE A 281 13.74 -21.36 -120.23
N SER A 282 13.80 -22.53 -119.58
CA SER A 282 12.65 -23.43 -119.41
C SER A 282 11.92 -23.16 -118.09
N ARG A 283 10.59 -22.96 -118.15
CA ARG A 283 9.72 -22.82 -116.97
C ARG A 283 9.86 -23.98 -116.00
N GLU A 284 9.85 -25.20 -116.53
CA GLU A 284 9.99 -26.45 -115.77
C GLU A 284 11.36 -26.53 -115.07
N ARG A 285 12.41 -26.02 -115.72
CA ARG A 285 13.75 -25.95 -115.11
C ARG A 285 13.78 -24.98 -113.93
N ILE A 286 13.17 -23.80 -114.06
CA ILE A 286 13.10 -22.84 -112.95
C ILE A 286 12.28 -23.43 -111.79
N HIS A 287 11.15 -24.10 -112.06
CA HIS A 287 10.34 -24.73 -111.00
C HIS A 287 11.12 -25.78 -110.20
N ARG A 288 11.93 -26.60 -110.89
CA ARG A 288 12.82 -27.55 -110.22
C ARG A 288 13.93 -26.86 -109.43
N GLU A 289 14.51 -25.79 -109.97
CA GLU A 289 15.51 -24.98 -109.26
C GLU A 289 14.91 -24.31 -108.01
N VAL A 290 13.65 -23.87 -108.07
CA VAL A 290 12.91 -23.34 -106.91
C VAL A 290 12.63 -24.42 -105.88
N ASP A 291 12.17 -25.61 -106.29
CA ASP A 291 11.97 -26.74 -105.38
C ASP A 291 13.27 -27.16 -104.70
N ASP A 292 14.38 -27.19 -105.44
CA ASP A 292 15.69 -27.54 -104.90
C ASP A 292 16.16 -26.47 -103.90
N LEU A 293 16.01 -25.19 -104.25
CA LEU A 293 16.35 -24.07 -103.38
C LEU A 293 15.55 -24.09 -102.08
N VAL A 294 14.23 -24.25 -102.16
CA VAL A 294 13.33 -24.22 -100.99
C VAL A 294 13.47 -25.46 -100.11
N ASN A 295 13.75 -26.62 -100.68
CA ASN A 295 13.86 -27.86 -99.90
C ASN A 295 15.26 -28.12 -99.35
N LYS A 296 16.33 -27.66 -100.01
CA LYS A 296 17.72 -27.97 -99.63
C LYS A 296 18.50 -26.77 -99.09
N THR A 297 18.33 -25.58 -99.67
CA THR A 297 19.21 -24.44 -99.37
C THR A 297 18.58 -23.45 -98.40
N LEU A 298 17.30 -23.12 -98.63
CA LEU A 298 16.56 -22.14 -97.84
C LEU A 298 16.47 -22.52 -96.35
N PRO A 299 16.17 -23.77 -95.95
CA PRO A 299 15.98 -24.12 -94.54
C PRO A 299 17.26 -23.94 -93.75
N ASN A 300 18.39 -24.40 -94.29
CA ASN A 300 19.71 -24.27 -93.67
C ASN A 300 20.11 -22.79 -93.53
N ARG A 301 19.86 -21.96 -94.56
CA ARG A 301 20.15 -20.52 -94.50
C ARG A 301 19.24 -19.76 -93.52
N MET A 302 17.96 -20.12 -93.47
CA MET A 302 17.02 -19.52 -92.52
C MET A 302 17.36 -19.92 -91.08
N GLU A 303 17.72 -21.19 -90.85
CA GLU A 303 18.14 -21.68 -89.55
C GLU A 303 19.45 -21.01 -89.09
N GLU A 304 20.45 -20.90 -89.97
CA GLU A 304 21.72 -20.21 -89.69
C GLU A 304 21.52 -18.73 -89.35
N TYR A 305 20.64 -18.03 -90.08
CA TYR A 305 20.34 -16.62 -89.81
C TYR A 305 19.50 -16.44 -88.53
N LEU A 306 18.41 -17.20 -88.37
CA LEU A 306 17.51 -17.08 -87.24
C LEU A 306 18.16 -17.52 -85.94
N ARG A 307 18.98 -18.58 -85.93
CA ARG A 307 19.75 -19.02 -84.76
C ARG A 307 21.09 -18.29 -84.62
N GLY A 308 21.34 -17.29 -85.45
CA GLY A 308 22.53 -16.46 -85.37
C GLY A 308 22.41 -15.41 -84.26
N PRO A 309 23.51 -15.05 -83.59
CA PRO A 309 23.50 -14.03 -82.53
C PRO A 309 23.06 -12.65 -83.04
N ALA A 310 23.19 -12.38 -84.34
CA ALA A 310 22.76 -11.13 -84.95
C ALA A 310 21.23 -10.95 -84.92
N PHE A 311 20.48 -12.03 -85.19
CA PHE A 311 19.01 -11.98 -85.16
C PHE A 311 18.47 -11.91 -83.73
N GLU A 312 19.11 -12.62 -82.78
CA GLU A 312 18.77 -12.51 -81.36
C GLU A 312 18.94 -11.07 -80.83
N GLN A 313 20.07 -10.43 -81.14
CA GLN A 313 20.31 -9.03 -80.76
C GLN A 313 19.31 -8.06 -81.39
N GLU A 314 18.92 -8.29 -82.65
CA GLU A 314 17.91 -7.48 -83.33
C GLU A 314 16.52 -7.68 -82.70
N ALA A 315 16.19 -8.91 -82.30
CA ALA A 315 14.94 -9.25 -81.61
C ALA A 315 14.87 -8.64 -80.19
N GLU A 316 15.96 -8.72 -79.41
CA GLU A 316 16.08 -8.06 -78.10
C GLU A 316 15.91 -6.54 -78.23
N ALA A 317 16.62 -5.91 -79.18
CA ALA A 317 16.51 -4.47 -79.42
C ALA A 317 15.10 -4.06 -79.83
N PHE A 318 14.44 -4.85 -80.68
CA PHE A 318 13.05 -4.63 -81.08
C PHE A 318 12.08 -4.75 -79.89
N LEU A 319 12.22 -5.77 -79.04
CA LEU A 319 11.37 -5.96 -77.86
C LEU A 319 11.59 -4.88 -76.82
N ASN A 320 12.85 -4.51 -76.55
CA ASN A 320 13.19 -3.43 -75.64
C ASN A 320 12.64 -2.09 -76.11
N SER A 321 12.75 -1.77 -77.41
CA SER A 321 12.09 -0.58 -77.99
C SER A 321 10.57 -0.67 -77.90
N THR A 322 9.98 -1.85 -78.06
CA THR A 322 8.54 -2.05 -77.89
C THR A 322 8.10 -1.81 -76.45
N ILE A 323 8.85 -2.30 -75.47
CA ILE A 323 8.61 -2.06 -74.05
C ILE A 323 8.69 -0.56 -73.76
N ASP A 324 9.73 0.14 -74.24
CA ASP A 324 9.87 1.59 -74.07
C ASP A 324 8.70 2.36 -74.67
N ASN A 325 8.27 1.96 -75.88
CA ASN A 325 7.12 2.56 -76.54
C ASN A 325 5.79 2.29 -75.82
N VAL A 326 5.63 1.15 -75.14
CA VAL A 326 4.46 0.88 -74.29
C VAL A 326 4.54 1.67 -72.99
N MET A 327 5.73 1.73 -72.37
CA MET A 327 5.97 2.47 -71.13
C MET A 327 5.75 3.98 -71.30
N ALA A 328 6.08 4.53 -72.47
CA ALA A 328 5.88 5.93 -72.82
C ALA A 328 4.41 6.29 -73.10
N ARG A 329 3.49 5.32 -73.22
CA ARG A 329 2.08 5.61 -73.47
C ARG A 329 1.39 6.08 -72.18
N PRO A 330 0.52 7.10 -72.27
CA PRO A 330 -0.35 7.49 -71.17
C PRO A 330 -1.27 6.37 -70.70
N LEU A 331 -1.48 6.28 -69.38
CA LEU A 331 -2.32 5.26 -68.76
C LEU A 331 -3.76 5.27 -69.26
N ASN A 332 -4.35 6.45 -69.47
CA ASN A 332 -5.70 6.56 -70.04
C ASN A 332 -5.83 5.98 -71.45
N VAL A 333 -4.75 5.93 -72.24
CA VAL A 333 -4.76 5.33 -73.58
C VAL A 333 -4.63 3.80 -73.49
N LEU A 334 -3.84 3.30 -72.55
CA LEU A 334 -3.68 1.86 -72.33
C LEU A 334 -4.93 1.24 -71.69
N ILE A 335 -5.52 1.93 -70.72
CA ILE A 335 -6.72 1.50 -69.99
C ILE A 335 -8.00 1.82 -70.78
N GLY A 336 -8.02 2.90 -71.56
CA GLY A 336 -9.16 3.28 -72.39
C GLY A 336 -9.43 2.35 -73.59
N GLN A 337 -8.57 1.36 -73.83
CA GLN A 337 -8.79 0.31 -74.85
C GLN A 337 -9.67 -0.84 -74.35
N PHE A 338 -9.95 -0.93 -73.05
CA PHE A 338 -10.89 -1.90 -72.52
C PHE A 338 -12.33 -1.43 -72.77
N ASP A 339 -13.16 -2.31 -73.32
CA ASP A 339 -14.62 -2.11 -73.32
C ASP A 339 -15.11 -1.91 -71.88
N SER A 340 -16.15 -1.08 -71.66
CA SER A 340 -16.64 -0.76 -70.32
C SER A 340 -16.91 -2.00 -69.45
N VAL A 341 -17.43 -3.06 -70.06
CA VAL A 341 -17.71 -4.35 -69.40
C VAL A 341 -16.43 -5.02 -68.89
N LYS A 342 -15.37 -5.07 -69.71
CA LYS A 342 -14.10 -5.71 -69.33
C LYS A 342 -13.35 -4.91 -68.27
N PHE A 343 -13.50 -3.59 -68.27
CA PHE A 343 -12.88 -2.73 -67.26
C PHE A 343 -13.54 -2.91 -65.88
N ASP A 344 -14.86 -3.04 -65.84
CA ASP A 344 -15.58 -3.36 -64.60
C ASP A 344 -15.26 -4.79 -64.10
N GLU A 345 -15.09 -5.77 -65.00
CA GLU A 345 -14.60 -7.10 -64.64
C GLU A 345 -13.19 -7.06 -64.02
N LEU A 346 -12.29 -6.20 -64.53
CA LEU A 346 -10.96 -6.01 -63.96
C LEU A 346 -11.04 -5.42 -62.55
N LYS A 347 -11.88 -4.40 -62.33
CA LYS A 347 -12.12 -3.84 -60.98
C LYS A 347 -12.59 -4.91 -60.01
N ASP A 348 -13.49 -5.78 -60.46
CA ASP A 348 -14.02 -6.89 -59.67
C ASP A 348 -12.99 -7.97 -59.36
N GLN A 349 -12.12 -8.29 -60.32
CA GLN A 349 -11.03 -9.24 -60.12
C GLN A 349 -9.98 -8.71 -59.13
N VAL A 350 -9.58 -7.44 -59.28
CA VAL A 350 -8.64 -6.78 -58.35
C VAL A 350 -9.23 -6.70 -56.96
N THR A 351 -10.51 -6.31 -56.85
CA THR A 351 -11.22 -6.26 -55.57
C THR A 351 -11.26 -7.62 -54.89
N ARG A 352 -11.64 -8.69 -55.61
CA ARG A 352 -11.67 -10.05 -55.07
C ARG A 352 -10.31 -10.52 -54.59
N ARG A 353 -9.26 -10.27 -55.38
CA ARG A 353 -7.90 -10.71 -55.03
C ARG A 353 -7.33 -9.95 -53.84
N LEU A 354 -7.63 -8.65 -53.72
CA LEU A 354 -7.30 -7.87 -52.52
C LEU A 354 -8.11 -8.33 -51.31
N LEU A 355 -9.38 -8.68 -51.50
CA LEU A 355 -10.23 -9.18 -50.43
C LEU A 355 -9.74 -10.54 -49.89
N GLU A 356 -9.32 -11.44 -50.78
CA GLU A 356 -8.67 -12.71 -50.41
C GLU A 356 -7.38 -12.49 -49.64
N LEU A 357 -6.56 -11.51 -50.06
CA LEU A 357 -5.32 -11.16 -49.37
C LEU A 357 -5.59 -10.57 -47.97
N VAL A 358 -6.59 -9.68 -47.85
CA VAL A 358 -7.00 -9.07 -46.58
C VAL A 358 -7.65 -10.08 -45.64
N ARG A 359 -8.39 -11.05 -46.17
CA ARG A 359 -9.01 -12.15 -45.42
C ARG A 359 -8.06 -13.31 -45.15
N SER A 360 -6.83 -13.26 -45.66
CA SER A 360 -5.86 -14.31 -45.39
C SER A 360 -5.51 -14.36 -43.91
N GLU A 361 -5.42 -15.57 -43.36
CA GLU A 361 -4.99 -15.78 -41.97
C GLU A 361 -3.59 -15.20 -41.75
N GLY A 362 -2.69 -15.34 -42.74
CA GLY A 362 -1.33 -14.83 -42.67
C GLY A 362 -1.22 -13.31 -42.52
N LEU A 363 -2.09 -12.52 -43.18
CA LEU A 363 -2.07 -11.06 -43.00
C LEU A 363 -2.60 -10.68 -41.60
N SER A 364 -3.66 -11.32 -41.13
CA SER A 364 -4.24 -11.06 -39.82
C SER A 364 -3.24 -11.36 -38.69
N GLU A 365 -2.53 -12.49 -38.81
CA GLU A 365 -1.47 -12.88 -37.88
C GLU A 365 -0.26 -11.92 -37.97
N SER A 366 0.13 -11.50 -39.17
CA SER A 366 1.22 -10.52 -39.35
C SER A 366 0.88 -9.16 -38.72
N VAL A 367 -0.36 -8.69 -38.88
CA VAL A 367 -0.84 -7.45 -38.26
C VAL A 367 -0.84 -7.59 -36.73
N ALA A 368 -1.35 -8.70 -36.20
CA ALA A 368 -1.32 -8.98 -34.77
C ALA A 368 0.12 -8.99 -34.20
N ASN A 369 1.04 -9.70 -34.86
CA ASN A 369 2.44 -9.77 -34.44
C ASN A 369 3.12 -8.41 -34.49
N TYR A 370 2.84 -7.60 -35.51
CA TYR A 370 3.35 -6.22 -35.59
C TYR A 370 2.88 -5.37 -34.40
N PHE A 371 1.61 -5.49 -34.00
CA PHE A 371 1.10 -4.80 -32.82
C PHE A 371 1.75 -5.28 -31.52
N THR A 372 1.91 -6.60 -31.35
CA THR A 372 2.59 -7.18 -30.18
C THR A 372 4.02 -6.69 -30.09
N ASP A 373 4.79 -6.76 -31.18
CA ASP A 373 6.17 -6.27 -31.24
C ASP A 373 6.27 -4.76 -30.97
N ALA A 374 5.32 -3.97 -31.47
CA ALA A 374 5.27 -2.53 -31.20
C ALA A 374 5.06 -2.25 -29.71
N ILE A 375 4.15 -2.98 -29.04
CA ILE A 375 3.92 -2.85 -27.59
C ILE A 375 5.13 -3.32 -26.79
N ASP A 376 5.75 -4.43 -27.17
CA ASP A 376 6.95 -4.96 -26.49
C ASP A 376 8.13 -3.99 -26.58
N ARG A 377 8.28 -3.26 -27.70
CA ARG A 377 9.29 -2.20 -27.85
C ARG A 377 9.00 -0.96 -27.00
N LEU A 378 7.74 -0.70 -26.68
CA LEU A 378 7.31 0.43 -25.84
C LEU A 378 7.40 0.09 -24.34
N ARG A 379 7.22 -1.19 -23.96
CA ARG A 379 7.26 -1.66 -22.56
C ARG A 379 8.49 -1.19 -21.76
N PRO A 380 9.74 -1.26 -22.28
CA PRO A 380 10.92 -0.83 -21.53
C PRO A 380 11.14 0.69 -21.54
N GLN A 381 10.42 1.44 -22.37
CA GLN A 381 10.56 2.89 -22.48
C GLN A 381 9.78 3.59 -21.35
N THR A 382 10.25 4.77 -20.94
CA THR A 382 9.50 5.60 -19.99
C THR A 382 8.37 6.31 -20.71
N LEU A 383 7.29 6.64 -19.98
CA LEU A 383 6.18 7.39 -20.57
C LEU A 383 6.69 8.71 -21.16
N GLY A 384 7.67 9.33 -20.50
CA GLY A 384 8.35 10.53 -20.97
C GLY A 384 9.06 10.36 -22.31
N SER A 385 9.82 9.28 -22.50
CA SER A 385 10.52 9.06 -23.76
C SER A 385 9.55 8.79 -24.92
N VAL A 386 8.46 8.08 -24.65
CA VAL A 386 7.40 7.82 -25.66
C VAL A 386 6.68 9.11 -26.04
N MET A 387 6.34 9.96 -25.05
CA MET A 387 5.68 11.25 -25.31
C MET A 387 6.60 12.23 -26.03
N GLN A 388 7.90 12.26 -25.71
CA GLN A 388 8.88 13.10 -26.41
C GLN A 388 9.14 12.67 -27.86
N GLN A 389 9.00 11.38 -28.17
CA GLN A 389 9.08 10.89 -29.56
C GLN A 389 7.89 11.35 -30.41
N LEU A 390 6.73 11.58 -29.80
CA LEU A 390 5.54 12.09 -30.48
C LEU A 390 5.61 13.61 -30.69
N ASP A 391 5.81 14.36 -29.60
CA ASP A 391 6.07 15.81 -29.61
C ASP A 391 6.75 16.23 -28.30
N PRO A 392 7.93 16.87 -28.34
CA PRO A 392 8.64 17.38 -27.17
C PRO A 392 7.80 18.30 -26.25
N GLN A 393 6.76 18.96 -26.78
CA GLN A 393 5.92 19.86 -25.98
C GLN A 393 4.75 19.17 -25.28
N THR A 394 4.48 17.89 -25.54
CA THR A 394 3.30 17.17 -25.03
C THR A 394 3.20 17.21 -23.51
N ILE A 395 4.31 17.02 -22.80
CA ILE A 395 4.33 16.98 -21.32
C ILE A 395 4.00 18.35 -20.73
N GLU A 396 4.61 19.41 -21.26
CA GLU A 396 4.36 20.78 -20.81
C GLU A 396 2.95 21.27 -21.14
N GLN A 397 2.43 20.89 -22.32
CA GLN A 397 1.04 21.17 -22.68
C GLN A 397 0.07 20.41 -21.78
N ALA A 398 0.35 19.14 -21.45
CA ALA A 398 -0.44 18.33 -20.54
C ALA A 398 -0.48 18.95 -19.14
N LYS A 399 0.68 19.34 -18.58
CA LYS A 399 0.76 20.05 -17.29
C LYS A 399 -0.11 21.30 -17.28
N LYS A 400 0.04 22.18 -18.28
CA LYS A 400 -0.77 23.42 -18.40
C LYS A 400 -2.26 23.15 -18.54
N LEU A 401 -2.65 22.14 -19.34
CA LEU A 401 -4.04 21.76 -19.52
C LEU A 401 -4.64 21.20 -18.24
N LEU A 402 -3.93 20.33 -17.53
CA LEU A 402 -4.36 19.75 -16.26
C LEU A 402 -4.49 20.82 -15.18
N THR A 403 -3.49 21.69 -15.03
CA THR A 403 -3.54 22.82 -14.08
C THR A 403 -4.74 23.72 -14.38
N ARG A 404 -4.91 24.19 -15.62
CA ARG A 404 -6.08 25.03 -15.98
C ARG A 404 -7.41 24.32 -15.75
N SER A 405 -7.49 23.03 -16.09
CA SER A 405 -8.72 22.25 -15.92
C SER A 405 -9.08 22.09 -14.44
N LEU A 406 -8.10 21.77 -13.59
CA LEU A 406 -8.30 21.65 -12.14
C LEU A 406 -8.64 22.99 -11.50
N LEU A 407 -7.96 24.07 -11.86
CA LEU A 407 -8.28 25.41 -11.37
C LEU A 407 -9.70 25.83 -11.76
N ASN A 408 -10.09 25.60 -13.01
CA ASN A 408 -11.44 25.87 -13.48
C ASN A 408 -12.48 25.00 -12.77
N LEU A 409 -12.16 23.74 -12.45
CA LEU A 409 -13.06 22.89 -11.68
C LEU A 409 -13.19 23.36 -10.24
N LEU A 410 -12.10 23.70 -9.56
CA LEU A 410 -12.11 24.09 -8.14
C LEU A 410 -12.68 25.49 -7.91
N SER A 411 -12.52 26.40 -8.88
CA SER A 411 -13.07 27.76 -8.81
C SER A 411 -14.57 27.85 -9.11
N ARG A 412 -15.20 26.77 -9.61
CA ARG A 412 -16.66 26.73 -9.84
C ARG A 412 -17.43 26.81 -8.52
N ASP A 413 -18.49 27.61 -8.52
CA ASP A 413 -19.39 27.72 -7.36
C ASP A 413 -20.06 26.39 -7.02
N ASP A 414 -20.34 25.55 -8.02
CA ASP A 414 -20.91 24.21 -7.81
C ASP A 414 -19.95 23.28 -7.07
N THR A 415 -18.63 23.41 -7.30
CA THR A 415 -17.61 22.63 -6.59
C THR A 415 -17.56 23.05 -5.13
N ALA A 416 -17.54 24.36 -4.86
CA ALA A 416 -17.61 24.88 -3.49
C ALA A 416 -18.88 24.40 -2.76
N ARG A 417 -20.04 24.45 -3.42
CA ARG A 417 -21.31 23.91 -2.87
C ARG A 417 -21.22 22.42 -2.58
N THR A 418 -20.60 21.65 -3.47
CA THR A 418 -20.44 20.19 -3.30
C THR A 418 -19.53 19.88 -2.11
N VAL A 419 -18.38 20.57 -2.00
CA VAL A 419 -17.47 20.43 -0.85
C VAL A 419 -18.19 20.80 0.45
N ASN A 420 -18.97 21.88 0.43
CA ASN A 420 -19.75 22.30 1.59
C ASN A 420 -20.82 21.28 1.97
N ALA A 421 -21.55 20.71 1.02
CA ALA A 421 -22.54 19.66 1.28
C ALA A 421 -21.89 18.40 1.87
N VAL A 422 -20.72 18.00 1.35
CA VAL A 422 -19.94 16.89 1.89
C VAL A 422 -19.51 17.20 3.32
N LEU A 423 -18.96 18.38 3.58
CA LEU A 423 -18.53 18.82 4.90
C LEU A 423 -19.69 18.82 5.90
N SER A 424 -20.83 19.43 5.54
CA SER A 424 -22.04 19.45 6.37
C SER A 424 -22.51 18.05 6.70
N SER A 425 -22.55 17.15 5.70
CA SER A 425 -22.92 15.74 5.90
C SER A 425 -21.93 15.00 6.80
N GLN A 426 -20.61 15.26 6.68
CA GLN A 426 -19.62 14.66 7.57
C GLN A 426 -19.78 15.15 9.01
N ILE A 427 -19.99 16.44 9.22
CA ILE A 427 -20.19 17.00 10.56
C ILE A 427 -21.49 16.46 11.15
N GLU A 428 -22.58 16.42 10.40
CA GLU A 428 -23.85 15.83 10.85
C GLU A 428 -23.66 14.36 11.23
N ARG A 429 -22.98 13.56 10.39
CA ARG A 429 -22.62 12.18 10.72
C ARG A 429 -21.83 12.06 12.01
N LEU A 430 -20.85 12.94 12.25
CA LEU A 430 -20.09 12.95 13.51
C LEU A 430 -20.94 13.30 14.73
N LEU A 431 -22.00 14.10 14.56
CA LEU A 431 -22.90 14.46 15.66
C LEU A 431 -23.88 13.33 16.03
N ILE A 432 -24.39 12.62 15.03
CA ILE A 432 -25.46 11.61 15.20
C ILE A 432 -24.93 10.17 15.30
N SER A 433 -23.74 9.88 14.76
CA SER A 433 -23.16 8.54 14.83
C SER A 433 -22.74 8.23 16.27
N PRO A 434 -23.05 7.03 16.81
CA PRO A 434 -22.48 6.58 18.06
C PRO A 434 -20.96 6.60 18.00
N ILE A 435 -20.32 7.17 19.03
CA ILE A 435 -18.86 7.14 19.17
C ILE A 435 -18.38 5.69 19.32
N GLY A 436 -19.22 4.82 19.90
CA GLY A 436 -18.92 3.39 20.03
C GLY A 436 -17.86 3.17 21.10
N ARG A 437 -17.01 2.15 20.91
CA ARG A 437 -15.90 1.87 21.82
C ARG A 437 -14.68 2.67 21.38
N LEU A 438 -14.06 3.38 22.31
CA LEU A 438 -12.83 4.12 22.00
C LEU A 438 -11.68 3.18 21.61
N ALA A 439 -11.73 1.92 22.07
CA ALA A 439 -10.81 0.87 21.66
C ALA A 439 -10.76 0.64 20.14
N ASP A 440 -11.88 0.86 19.42
CA ASP A 440 -11.96 0.59 17.98
C ASP A 440 -11.33 1.72 17.14
N HIS A 441 -11.12 2.89 17.74
CA HIS A 441 -10.69 4.10 17.06
C HIS A 441 -9.26 4.53 17.41
N VAL A 442 -8.63 3.93 18.42
CA VAL A 442 -7.29 4.27 18.88
C VAL A 442 -6.39 3.05 18.84
N SER A 443 -5.19 3.19 18.26
CA SER A 443 -4.23 2.08 18.20
C SER A 443 -3.72 1.70 19.59
N GLU A 444 -3.57 0.40 19.83
CA GLU A 444 -3.05 -0.16 21.10
C GLU A 444 -1.67 0.45 21.45
N SER A 445 -0.82 0.66 20.45
CA SER A 445 0.50 1.29 20.59
C SER A 445 0.44 2.76 21.03
N SER A 446 -0.55 3.53 20.57
CA SER A 446 -0.72 4.93 20.98
C SER A 446 -1.29 5.00 22.39
N MET A 447 -2.18 4.07 22.74
CA MET A 447 -2.71 3.94 24.10
C MET A 447 -1.63 3.59 25.12
N GLN A 448 -0.74 2.67 24.78
CA GLN A 448 0.33 2.28 25.69
C GLN A 448 1.34 3.41 25.90
N ARG A 449 1.67 4.17 24.85
CA ARG A 449 2.49 5.39 24.97
C ARG A 449 1.82 6.45 25.84
N ALA A 450 0.53 6.72 25.62
CA ALA A 450 -0.22 7.69 26.42
C ALA A 450 -0.33 7.27 27.89
N SER A 451 -0.59 5.99 28.16
CA SER A 451 -0.68 5.43 29.51
C SER A 451 0.66 5.53 30.24
N SER A 452 1.76 5.15 29.59
CA SER A 452 3.11 5.29 30.17
C SER A 452 3.47 6.75 30.46
N ALA A 453 3.17 7.67 29.53
CA ALA A 453 3.40 9.10 29.73
C ALA A 453 2.58 9.65 30.91
N LEU A 454 1.32 9.19 31.06
CA LEU A 454 0.47 9.57 32.18
C LEU A 454 1.00 9.02 33.51
N VAL A 455 1.44 7.76 33.54
CA VAL A 455 2.07 7.13 34.73
C VAL A 455 3.30 7.92 35.16
N GLU A 456 4.18 8.25 34.22
CA GLU A 456 5.37 9.05 34.49
C GLU A 456 5.00 10.43 35.03
N ARG A 457 4.02 11.10 34.41
CA ARG A 457 3.58 12.43 34.83
C ARG A 457 2.94 12.44 36.23
N ILE A 458 2.10 11.44 36.53
CA ILE A 458 1.50 11.27 37.86
C ILE A 458 2.59 10.96 38.89
N THR A 459 3.53 10.07 38.57
CA THR A 459 4.63 9.69 39.46
C THR A 459 5.51 10.88 39.79
N PHE A 460 5.88 11.67 38.77
CA PHE A 460 6.63 12.90 38.94
C PHE A 460 5.90 13.92 39.82
N ALA A 461 4.63 14.20 39.50
CA ALA A 461 3.82 15.16 40.26
C ALA A 461 3.61 14.72 41.72
N ALA A 462 3.43 13.42 41.95
CA ALA A 462 3.31 12.84 43.28
C ALA A 462 4.62 12.96 44.06
N ARG A 463 5.78 12.66 43.45
CA ARG A 463 7.09 12.79 44.11
C ARG A 463 7.39 14.23 44.53
N GLU A 464 6.92 15.21 43.76
CA GLU A 464 7.09 16.63 44.06
C GLU A 464 6.15 17.14 45.17
N ARG A 465 4.86 16.72 45.15
CA ARG A 465 3.82 17.31 46.01
C ARG A 465 3.44 16.49 47.23
N LEU A 466 3.51 15.16 47.15
CA LEU A 466 3.13 14.27 48.24
C LEU A 466 4.01 14.41 49.50
N PRO A 467 5.33 14.71 49.42
CA PRO A 467 6.14 14.92 50.62
C PRO A 467 5.62 16.04 51.50
N VAL A 468 5.16 17.14 50.88
CA VAL A 468 4.58 18.29 51.60
C VAL A 468 3.29 17.90 52.30
N ALA A 469 2.42 17.15 51.62
CA ALA A 469 1.17 16.64 52.21
C ALA A 469 1.42 15.64 53.36
N ILE A 470 2.46 14.80 53.27
CA ILE A 470 2.84 13.88 54.34
C ILE A 470 3.37 14.64 55.55
N ALA A 471 4.13 15.73 55.35
CA ALA A 471 4.66 16.54 56.44
C ALA A 471 3.55 17.24 57.26
N GLU A 472 2.44 17.62 56.61
CA GLU A 472 1.26 18.18 57.29
C GLU A 472 0.46 17.12 58.07
N PHE A 473 0.69 15.83 57.80
CA PHE A 473 -0.01 14.74 58.44
C PHE A 473 0.68 14.31 59.76
N ASP A 474 0.14 14.77 60.90
CA ASP A 474 0.68 14.47 62.24
C ASP A 474 0.40 13.02 62.70
N VAL A 475 1.25 12.09 62.26
CA VAL A 475 1.22 10.68 62.68
C VAL A 475 1.47 10.55 64.18
N GLY A 476 2.40 11.34 64.73
CA GLY A 476 2.77 11.28 66.15
C GLY A 476 1.60 11.66 67.07
N GLY A 477 0.89 12.74 66.73
CA GLY A 477 -0.33 13.17 67.41
C GLY A 477 -1.46 12.15 67.29
N LEU A 478 -1.63 11.53 66.12
CA LEU A 478 -2.62 10.46 65.91
C LEU A 478 -2.33 9.25 66.81
N VAL A 479 -1.09 8.78 66.85
CA VAL A 479 -0.67 7.65 67.69
C VAL A 479 -0.81 8.01 69.16
N ARG A 480 -0.36 9.20 69.58
CA ARG A 480 -0.53 9.69 70.94
C ARG A 480 -2.01 9.65 71.35
N LYS A 481 -2.90 10.22 70.54
CA LYS A 481 -4.34 10.19 70.80
C LYS A 481 -4.86 8.75 70.91
N LYS A 482 -4.41 7.86 70.01
CA LYS A 482 -4.86 6.45 70.02
C LYS A 482 -4.41 5.69 71.27
N VAL A 483 -3.20 5.95 71.77
CA VAL A 483 -2.69 5.37 73.03
C VAL A 483 -3.40 6.00 74.24
N SER A 484 -3.62 7.31 74.22
CA SER A 484 -4.42 8.05 75.22
C SER A 484 -5.92 7.79 75.16
N ASP A 485 -6.43 7.05 74.19
CA ASP A 485 -7.81 6.55 74.15
C ASP A 485 -7.89 5.03 74.33
N TYR A 486 -6.72 4.37 74.43
CA TYR A 486 -6.65 2.92 74.59
C TYR A 486 -7.17 2.49 75.98
N PRO A 487 -8.05 1.48 76.07
CA PRO A 487 -8.58 0.99 77.35
C PRO A 487 -7.44 0.58 78.31
N ILE A 488 -7.55 0.98 79.58
CA ILE A 488 -6.48 0.80 80.58
C ILE A 488 -6.21 -0.70 80.80
N GLU A 489 -7.25 -1.53 80.74
CA GLU A 489 -7.19 -2.98 80.92
C GLU A 489 -6.36 -3.64 79.81
N LYS A 490 -6.50 -3.13 78.58
CA LYS A 490 -5.71 -3.62 77.43
C LYS A 490 -4.27 -3.11 77.48
N LEU A 491 -4.05 -1.89 77.97
CA LEU A 491 -2.71 -1.36 78.20
C LEU A 491 -1.96 -2.16 79.27
N GLU A 492 -2.65 -2.51 80.36
CA GLU A 492 -2.13 -3.41 81.38
C GLU A 492 -1.79 -4.78 80.79
N ALA A 493 -2.70 -5.41 80.05
CA ALA A 493 -2.44 -6.69 79.40
C ALA A 493 -1.23 -6.64 78.46
N LEU A 494 -1.07 -5.55 77.71
CA LEU A 494 0.09 -5.34 76.84
C LEU A 494 1.40 -5.22 77.64
N VAL A 495 1.42 -4.38 78.67
CA VAL A 495 2.62 -4.21 79.51
C VAL A 495 2.95 -5.50 80.25
N LEU A 496 1.96 -6.19 80.81
CA LEU A 496 2.14 -7.47 81.47
C LEU A 496 2.64 -8.53 80.49
N SER A 497 2.15 -8.57 79.24
CA SER A 497 2.62 -9.56 78.25
C SER A 497 4.14 -9.48 77.99
N VAL A 498 4.72 -8.28 78.13
CA VAL A 498 6.16 -8.05 77.95
C VAL A 498 6.92 -8.15 79.28
N ALA A 499 6.35 -7.68 80.39
CA ALA A 499 7.04 -7.53 81.66
C ALA A 499 6.78 -8.67 82.68
N GLN A 500 5.81 -9.56 82.45
CA GLN A 500 5.36 -10.56 83.44
C GLN A 500 6.49 -11.43 83.99
N GLN A 501 7.45 -11.81 83.15
CA GLN A 501 8.58 -12.64 83.59
C GLN A 501 9.50 -11.88 84.57
N HIS A 502 9.73 -10.59 84.32
CA HIS A 502 10.52 -9.75 85.23
C HIS A 502 9.77 -9.42 86.52
N LEU A 503 8.45 -9.18 86.45
CA LEU A 503 7.63 -8.90 87.61
C LEU A 503 7.56 -10.11 88.57
N LYS A 504 7.41 -11.34 88.05
CA LYS A 504 7.46 -12.56 88.87
C LYS A 504 8.78 -12.74 89.61
N THR A 505 9.89 -12.34 88.99
CA THR A 505 11.21 -12.36 89.64
C THR A 505 11.24 -11.44 90.86
N ILE A 506 10.56 -10.29 90.81
CA ILE A 506 10.47 -9.35 91.95
C ILE A 506 9.64 -9.95 93.10
N GLU A 507 8.53 -10.65 92.80
CA GLU A 507 7.76 -11.37 93.83
C GLU A 507 8.60 -12.45 94.52
N LEU A 508 9.40 -13.19 93.74
CA LEU A 508 10.31 -14.20 94.24
C LEU A 508 11.41 -13.57 95.12
N PHE A 509 12.00 -12.45 94.71
CA PHE A 509 12.96 -11.71 95.54
C PHE A 509 12.31 -11.25 96.85
N GLY A 510 11.06 -10.78 96.82
CA GLY A 510 10.31 -10.44 98.04
C GLY A 510 10.16 -11.62 99.01
N ALA A 511 9.85 -12.81 98.49
CA ALA A 511 9.78 -14.03 99.28
C ALA A 511 11.15 -14.41 99.87
N ILE A 512 12.22 -14.33 99.07
CA ILE A 512 13.59 -14.64 99.50
C ILE A 512 14.05 -13.67 100.60
N ILE A 513 13.82 -12.37 100.44
CA ILE A 513 14.16 -11.36 101.45
C ILE A 513 13.35 -11.62 102.74
N GLY A 514 12.05 -11.87 102.61
CA GLY A 514 11.19 -12.23 103.74
C GLY A 514 11.66 -13.49 104.47
N PHE A 515 12.13 -14.50 103.74
CA PHE A 515 12.75 -15.70 104.30
C PHE A 515 13.99 -15.39 105.12
N PHE A 516 14.94 -14.61 104.58
CA PHE A 516 16.16 -14.26 105.31
C PHE A 516 15.87 -13.40 106.56
N ILE A 517 14.95 -12.44 106.48
CA ILE A 517 14.50 -11.65 107.64
C ILE A 517 13.84 -12.56 108.69
N GLY A 518 12.96 -13.45 108.25
CA GLY A 518 12.29 -14.42 109.11
C GLY A 518 13.26 -15.35 109.83
N VAL A 519 14.30 -15.84 109.13
CA VAL A 519 15.38 -16.64 109.74
C VAL A 519 16.10 -15.84 110.82
N GLY A 520 16.44 -14.58 110.55
CA GLY A 520 17.03 -13.68 111.55
C GLY A 520 16.13 -13.48 112.78
N GLN A 521 14.83 -13.25 112.57
CA GLN A 521 13.85 -13.08 113.65
C GLN A 521 13.64 -14.38 114.46
N ALA A 522 13.62 -15.53 113.79
CA ALA A 522 13.50 -16.83 114.42
C ALA A 522 14.72 -17.17 115.29
N ILE A 523 15.93 -16.87 114.82
CA ILE A 523 17.18 -17.01 115.61
C ILE A 523 17.12 -16.10 116.84
N TYR A 524 16.72 -14.83 116.66
CA TYR A 524 16.57 -13.90 117.78
C TYR A 524 15.58 -14.38 118.82
N PHE A 525 14.40 -14.85 118.38
CA PHE A 525 13.38 -15.44 119.26
C PHE A 525 13.90 -16.68 119.99
N TRP A 526 14.62 -17.56 119.28
CA TRP A 526 15.19 -18.78 119.86
C TRP A 526 16.16 -18.49 121.01
N LEU A 527 17.00 -17.47 120.84
CA LEU A 527 17.99 -17.03 121.83
C LEU A 527 17.37 -16.30 123.04
N THR A 528 16.26 -15.59 122.86
CA THR A 528 15.68 -14.71 123.89
C THR A 528 14.50 -15.33 124.65
N TYR A 529 13.82 -16.33 124.10
CA TYR A 529 12.64 -16.93 124.74
C TYR A 529 13.01 -17.92 125.86
N VAL A 530 12.50 -17.69 127.09
CA VAL A 530 12.64 -18.58 128.25
C VAL A 530 11.25 -19.12 128.63
N PRO A 531 11.00 -20.45 128.52
CA PRO A 531 9.71 -21.00 128.90
C PRO A 531 9.53 -20.99 130.42
N GLY A 532 8.52 -20.28 130.92
CA GLY A 532 8.11 -20.34 132.34
C GLY A 532 8.47 -19.13 133.21
N ARG A 533 8.25 -17.90 132.71
CA ARG A 533 7.87 -16.75 133.54
C ARG A 533 6.65 -16.07 132.97
#